data_AF-A0A3F2RJ39-F1
#
_entry.id   AF-A0A3F2RJ39-F1
#
_cell.length_a   1.000
_cell.length_b   1.000
_cell.length_c   1.000
_cell.angle_alpha   90.00
_cell.angle_beta   90.00
_cell.angle_gamma   90.00
#
_symmetry.space_group_name_H-M   'P 1'
#
loop_
_entity.id
_entity.type
_entity.pdbx_description
1 polymer ?
#
loop_
_entity_poly.entity_id
_entity_poly.type
_entity_poly.pdbx_seq_one_letter_code
_entity_poly.pdbx_strand_id
1 'polypeptide(L)'
;MVWNRVKFPNMAVTFMGKNARTRLRDNQFVFRVEPHYTKHEIKEYLTKVYDLPVAKVNTMNYEGKFKRAFRGRYVYKEKDYKKAIVTLKE
;
A
#
# COMPACT_ATOMS: atom_id res chain seq x y z
N MET A 1 2.89 7.63 22.81
CA MET A 1 3.71 7.07 21.72
C MET A 1 3.67 5.55 21.85
N VAL A 2 2.79 4.89 21.09
CA VAL A 2 2.52 3.45 21.27
C VAL A 2 3.50 2.66 20.41
N TRP A 3 4.53 2.11 21.05
CA TRP A 3 5.44 1.15 20.42
C TRP A 3 4.83 -0.25 20.56
N ASN A 4 3.90 -0.59 19.66
CA ASN A 4 3.37 -1.94 19.61
C ASN A 4 4.45 -2.84 18.96
N ARG A 5 5.23 -3.56 19.77
CA ARG A 5 6.25 -4.50 19.26
C ARG A 5 5.56 -5.75 18.70
N VAL A 6 5.11 -5.66 17.46
CA VAL A 6 4.59 -6.82 16.72
C VAL A 6 5.77 -7.71 16.33
N LYS A 7 5.90 -8.87 16.98
CA LYS A 7 6.98 -9.83 16.71
C LYS A 7 6.83 -10.55 15.36
N PHE A 8 5.60 -10.73 14.91
CA PHE A 8 5.25 -11.43 13.66
C PHE A 8 4.22 -10.63 12.88
N PRO A 9 4.64 -9.64 12.08
CA PRO A 9 3.70 -8.83 11.30
C PRO A 9 3.13 -9.62 10.11
N ASN A 10 1.80 -9.59 9.94
CA ASN A 10 1.11 -10.14 8.77
C ASN A 10 0.52 -9.01 7.91
N MET A 11 1.39 -8.16 7.37
CA MET A 11 0.98 -7.08 6.47
C MET A 11 1.10 -7.53 5.02
N ALA A 12 -0.04 -7.70 4.35
CA ALA A 12 -0.08 -7.91 2.91
C ALA A 12 0.30 -6.60 2.18
N VAL A 13 1.49 -6.59 1.60
CA VAL A 13 2.00 -5.47 0.78
C VAL A 13 2.26 -5.99 -0.63
N THR A 14 1.64 -5.35 -1.63
CA THR A 14 1.88 -5.67 -3.04
C THR A 14 2.55 -4.50 -3.73
N PHE A 15 3.71 -4.72 -4.35
CA PHE A 15 4.35 -3.72 -5.19
C PHE A 15 3.56 -3.53 -6.49
N MET A 16 3.10 -2.30 -6.77
CA MET A 16 2.31 -1.99 -7.97
C MET A 16 3.15 -1.45 -9.13
N GLY A 17 4.44 -1.14 -8.92
CA GLY A 17 5.26 -0.48 -9.93
C GLY A 17 4.86 0.96 -10.21
N LYS A 18 5.45 1.54 -11.27
CA LYS A 18 5.12 2.88 -11.76
C LYS A 18 4.21 2.73 -12.97
N ASN A 19 3.04 3.38 -12.94
CA ASN A 19 2.22 3.52 -14.14
C ASN A 19 2.78 4.67 -14.97
N ALA A 20 2.92 4.50 -16.29
CA ALA A 20 3.42 5.54 -17.22
C ALA A 20 2.67 6.88 -17.13
N ARG A 21 1.42 6.87 -16.65
CA ARG A 21 0.57 8.06 -16.45
C ARG A 21 0.79 8.76 -15.10
N THR A 22 1.53 8.16 -14.17
CA THR A 22 1.78 8.76 -12.86
C THR A 22 3.12 9.48 -12.90
N ARG A 23 3.11 10.81 -12.73
CA ARG A 23 4.31 11.64 -12.62
C ARG A 23 4.99 11.43 -11.26
N LEU A 24 5.60 10.27 -11.07
CA LEU A 24 6.40 9.96 -9.88
C LEU A 24 7.87 10.21 -10.17
N ARG A 25 8.60 10.65 -9.14
CA ARG A 25 10.06 10.74 -9.18
C ARG A 25 10.68 9.34 -9.20
N ASP A 26 11.97 9.26 -9.54
CA ASP A 26 12.61 7.96 -9.68
C ASP A 26 12.73 7.18 -8.38
N ASN A 27 12.95 7.88 -7.27
CA ASN A 27 12.97 7.32 -5.92
C ASN A 27 11.59 7.10 -5.29
N GLN A 28 10.50 7.20 -6.07
CA GLN A 28 9.14 6.96 -5.59
C GLN A 28 8.57 5.64 -6.09
N PHE A 29 8.06 4.86 -5.15
CA PHE A 29 7.52 3.53 -5.36
C PHE A 29 6.08 3.46 -4.86
N VAL A 30 5.27 2.60 -5.49
CA VAL A 30 3.86 2.48 -5.18
C VAL A 30 3.56 1.08 -4.66
N PHE A 31 2.91 1.03 -3.51
CA PHE A 31 2.47 -0.20 -2.87
C PHE A 31 0.96 -0.18 -2.65
N ARG A 32 0.34 -1.36 -2.80
CA ARG A 32 -1.03 -1.63 -2.36
C ARG A 32 -0.94 -2.27 -0.98
N VAL A 33 -1.63 -1.68 -0.03
CA VAL A 33 -1.73 -2.16 1.35
C VAL A 33 -3.18 -2.17 1.81
N GLU A 34 -3.47 -2.85 2.92
CA GLU A 34 -4.83 -2.88 3.45
C GLU A 34 -5.24 -1.53 4.07
N PRO A 35 -6.55 -1.17 4.03
CA PRO A 35 -7.03 0.14 4.46
C PRO A 35 -6.82 0.47 5.95
N HIS A 36 -6.72 -0.53 6.82
CA HIS A 36 -6.59 -0.33 8.26
C HIS A 36 -5.19 0.12 8.69
N TYR A 37 -4.18 -0.08 7.84
CA TYR A 37 -2.80 0.29 8.18
C TYR A 37 -2.57 1.80 8.15
N THR A 38 -1.91 2.31 9.18
CA THR A 38 -1.52 3.71 9.26
C THR A 38 -0.24 3.97 8.47
N LYS A 39 -0.01 5.23 8.11
CA LYS A 39 1.21 5.66 7.42
C LYS A 39 2.49 5.34 8.22
N HIS A 40 2.41 5.37 9.55
CA HIS A 40 3.54 5.08 10.44
C HIS A 40 3.87 3.58 10.44
N GLU A 41 2.86 2.72 10.52
CA GLU A 41 3.04 1.27 10.44
C GLU A 41 3.62 0.83 9.09
N ILE A 42 3.15 1.42 7.99
CA ILE A 42 3.69 1.12 6.65
C ILE A 42 5.18 1.49 6.58
N LYS A 43 5.56 2.67 7.13
CA LYS A 43 6.96 3.10 7.17
C LYS A 43 7.80 2.14 8.01
N GLU A 44 7.33 1.82 9.21
CA GLU A 44 8.04 0.92 10.13
C GLU A 44 8.19 -0.49 9.54
N TYR A 45 7.15 -1.03 8.92
CA TYR A 45 7.17 -2.34 8.27
C TYR A 45 8.20 -2.38 7.13
N LEU A 46 8.15 -1.40 6.22
CA LEU A 46 9.10 -1.35 5.10
C LEU A 46 10.55 -1.13 5.56
N THR A 47 10.77 -0.32 6.60
CA THR A 47 12.13 -0.11 7.14
C THR A 47 12.62 -1.30 7.96
N LYS A 48 11.78 -1.98 8.74
CA LYS A 48 12.26 -3.07 9.62
C LYS A 48 12.27 -4.43 8.96
N VAL A 49 11.28 -4.74 8.10
CA VAL A 49 11.15 -6.05 7.47
C VAL A 49 11.97 -6.13 6.19
N TYR A 50 12.04 -5.03 5.44
CA TYR A 50 12.76 -4.98 4.16
C TYR A 50 14.04 -4.13 4.19
N ASP A 51 14.40 -3.57 5.34
CA ASP A 51 15.60 -2.72 5.52
C ASP A 51 15.71 -1.54 4.53
N LEU A 52 14.56 -0.96 4.14
CA LEU A 52 14.53 0.12 3.17
C LEU A 52 14.69 1.52 3.82
N PRO A 53 15.49 2.43 3.23
CA PRO A 53 15.69 3.79 3.73
C PRO A 53 14.50 4.69 3.38
N VAL A 54 13.36 4.50 4.05
CA VAL A 54 12.13 5.24 3.75
C VAL A 54 12.20 6.69 4.26
N ALA A 55 12.23 7.64 3.32
CA ALA A 55 12.18 9.07 3.62
C ALA A 55 10.77 9.50 4.04
N LYS A 56 9.80 9.22 3.17
CA LYS A 56 8.43 9.72 3.28
C LYS A 56 7.45 8.69 2.74
N VAL A 57 6.26 8.64 3.34
CA VAL A 57 5.14 7.84 2.87
C VAL A 57 3.95 8.76 2.64
N ASN A 58 3.20 8.55 1.58
CA ASN A 58 1.97 9.26 1.26
C ASN A 58 0.90 8.20 0.99
N THR A 59 -0.24 8.28 1.66
CA THR A 59 -1.29 7.27 1.57
C THR A 59 -2.57 7.85 1.00
N MET A 60 -3.29 7.05 0.22
CA MET A 60 -4.62 7.37 -0.30
C MET A 60 -5.50 6.13 -0.18
N ASN A 61 -6.73 6.29 0.33
CA ASN A 61 -7.71 5.20 0.39
C ASN A 61 -8.43 5.11 -0.96
N TYR A 62 -8.59 3.89 -1.48
CA TYR A 62 -9.31 3.58 -2.70
C TYR A 62 -10.40 2.56 -2.41
N GLU A 63 -11.61 2.86 -2.86
CA GLU A 63 -12.69 1.90 -2.87
C GLU A 63 -12.46 0.90 -4.02
N GLY A 64 -12.69 -0.38 -3.70
CA GLY A 64 -12.69 -1.46 -4.67
C GLY A 64 -13.85 -1.28 -5.65
N LYS A 65 -13.59 -1.61 -6.91
CA LYS A 65 -14.58 -1.43 -7.97
C LYS A 65 -15.64 -2.52 -7.88
N PHE A 66 -16.90 -2.14 -8.13
CA PHE A 66 -17.95 -3.12 -8.37
C PHE A 66 -17.75 -3.76 -9.75
N LYS A 67 -17.68 -5.08 -9.77
CA LYS A 67 -17.55 -5.89 -10.98
C LYS A 67 -18.73 -6.85 -11.10
N ARG A 68 -19.03 -7.24 -12.33
CA ARG A 68 -20.06 -8.22 -12.65
C ARG A 68 -19.41 -9.53 -13.07
N ALA A 69 -19.81 -10.64 -12.45
CA ALA A 69 -19.40 -11.99 -12.81
C ALA A 69 -20.52 -12.73 -13.55
N PHE A 70 -20.17 -13.86 -14.19
CA PHE A 70 -21.14 -14.82 -14.73
C PHE A 70 -22.17 -14.18 -15.69
N ARG A 71 -21.67 -13.39 -16.66
CA ARG A 71 -22.48 -12.62 -17.63
C ARG A 71 -23.51 -11.68 -16.97
N GLY A 72 -23.20 -11.12 -15.80
CA GLY A 72 -24.05 -10.13 -15.14
C GLY A 72 -24.95 -10.68 -14.05
N ARG A 73 -24.95 -12.00 -13.80
CA ARG A 73 -25.79 -12.62 -12.76
C ARG A 73 -25.36 -12.27 -11.34
N TYR A 74 -24.09 -11.96 -11.12
CA TYR A 74 -23.56 -11.63 -9.80
C TYR A 74 -22.80 -10.31 -9.85
N VAL A 75 -23.06 -9.44 -8.87
CA VAL A 75 -22.28 -8.23 -8.62
C VAL A 75 -21.42 -8.48 -7.38
N TYR A 76 -20.12 -8.25 -7.48
CA TYR A 76 -19.22 -8.30 -6.34
C TYR A 76 -18.34 -7.05 -6.31
N LYS A 77 -17.92 -6.66 -5.11
CA LYS A 77 -16.98 -5.56 -4.90
C LYS A 77 -15.58 -6.13 -4.79
N GLU A 78 -14.61 -5.56 -5.51
CA GLU A 78 -13.21 -5.83 -5.22
C GLU A 78 -12.86 -5.35 -3.81
N LYS A 79 -11.81 -5.91 -3.21
CA LYS A 79 -11.35 -5.45 -1.89
C LYS A 79 -10.85 -4.01 -1.98
N ASP A 80 -11.37 -3.18 -1.08
CA ASP A 80 -10.87 -1.84 -0.80
C ASP A 80 -9.38 -1.93 -0.45
N TYR A 81 -8.63 -0.91 -0.83
CA TYR A 81 -7.19 -0.88 -0.58
C TYR A 81 -6.70 0.52 -0.34
N LYS A 82 -5.52 0.63 0.25
CA LYS A 82 -4.81 1.88 0.41
C LYS A 82 -3.60 1.85 -0.51
N LYS A 83 -3.45 2.90 -1.29
CA LYS A 83 -2.27 3.14 -2.12
C LYS A 83 -1.26 3.90 -1.26
N ALA A 84 -0.10 3.31 -1.06
CA ALA A 84 1.03 3.93 -0.40
C ALA A 84 2.09 4.31 -1.44
N ILE A 85 2.33 5.60 -1.60
CA ILE A 85 3.46 6.15 -2.36
C ILE A 85 4.59 6.36 -1.38
N VAL A 86 5.69 5.65 -1.58
CA VAL A 86 6.85 5.64 -0.68
C VAL A 86 8.01 6.29 -1.41
N THR A 87 8.60 7.29 -0.78
CA THR A 87 9.85 7.91 -1.23
C THR A 87 11.00 7.31 -0.45
N LEU A 88 11.96 6.72 -1.16
CA LEU A 88 13.22 6.28 -0.58
C LEU A 88 14.22 7.45 -0.54
N LYS A 89 15.09 7.45 0.48
CA LYS A 89 16.32 8.24 0.43
C LYS A 89 17.23 7.55 -0.59
N GLU A 90 17.93 8.36 -1.40
CA GLU A 90 19.01 7.85 -2.25
C GLU A 90 20.06 7.12 -1.40
#